data_AF-A0A3N5VJ47-F1
#
_entry.id   AF-A0A3N5VJ47-F1
#
_cell.length_a   1.000
_cell.length_b   1.000
_cell.length_c   1.000
_cell.angle_alpha   90.00
_cell.angle_beta   90.00
_cell.angle_gamma   90.00
#
_symmetry.space_group_name_H-M   'P 1'
#
loop_
_entity.id
_entity.type
_entity.pdbx_description
1 polymer ?
#
loop_
_entity_poly.entity_id
_entity_poly.type
_entity_poly.pdbx_seq_one_letter_code
_entity_poly.pdbx_strand_id
1 'polypeptide(L)' 'MKTDVLVIGGGGAGMRAALTAREEGAEVAL' A
#
# COMPACT_ATOMS: atom_id res chain seq x y z
N MET A 1 6.57 -4.51 13.58
CA MET A 1 5.54 -3.85 12.76
C MET A 1 4.77 -4.94 12.03
N LYS A 2 3.44 -4.92 12.05
CA LYS A 2 2.59 -5.85 11.29
C LYS A 2 1.70 -4.99 10.38
N THR A 3 1.58 -5.40 9.12
CA THR A 3 0.77 -4.75 8.09
C THR A 3 0.39 -5.84 7.10
N ASP A 4 -0.71 -5.68 6.36
CA ASP A 4 -1.12 -6.65 5.36
C ASP A 4 -0.32 -6.46 4.05
N VAL A 5 0.03 -5.21 3.72
CA VAL A 5 0.78 -4.85 2.52
C VAL A 5 1.88 -3.83 2.84
N LEU A 6 3.11 -4.14 2.44
CA LEU A 6 4.24 -3.22 2.45
C LEU A 6 4.57 -2.80 1.01
N VAL A 7 4.46 -1.51 0.70
CA VAL A 7 4.85 -0.95 -0.59
C VAL A 7 6.21 -0.29 -0.46
N ILE A 8 7.16 -0.66 -1.31
CA ILE A 8 8.49 -0.02 -1.33
C ILE A 8 8.58 0.91 -2.54
N GLY A 9 8.63 2.21 -2.29
CA GLY A 9 8.77 3.28 -3.28
C GLY A 9 7.47 4.04 -3.57
N GLY A 10 7.45 5.35 -3.30
CA GLY A 10 6.26 6.23 -3.39
C GLY A 10 6.00 6.87 -4.76
N GLY A 11 6.49 6.27 -5.84
CA GLY A 11 6.18 6.72 -7.21
C GLY A 11 4.73 6.40 -7.61
N GLY A 12 4.29 6.82 -8.80
CA GLY A 12 2.91 6.62 -9.25
C GLY A 12 2.43 5.17 -9.18
N ALA A 13 3.29 4.20 -9.50
CA ALA A 13 2.97 2.78 -9.39
C ALA A 13 2.77 2.32 -7.93
N GLY A 14 3.68 2.72 -7.03
CA GLY A 14 3.61 2.37 -5.62
C GLY A 14 2.41 3.00 -4.93
N MET A 15 2.14 4.28 -5.20
CA MET A 15 0.96 4.96 -4.66
C MET A 15 -0.34 4.36 -5.20
N ARG A 16 -0.39 3.98 -6.48
CA ARG A 16 -1.58 3.32 -7.05
C ARG A 16 -1.83 1.97 -6.37
N ALA A 17 -0.79 1.16 -6.18
CA ALA A 17 -0.89 -0.11 -5.48
C ALA A 17 -1.34 0.07 -4.02
N ALA A 18 -0.77 1.04 -3.31
CA ALA A 18 -1.14 1.36 -1.93
C ALA A 18 -2.62 1.77 -1.82
N LEU A 19 -3.08 2.67 -2.70
CA LEU A 19 -4.47 3.14 -2.70
C LEU A 19 -5.44 2.01 -2.98
N THR A 20 -5.19 1.18 -3.99
CA THR A 20 -6.07 0.05 -4.29
C THR A 20 -6.11 -0.96 -3.14
N ALA A 21 -4.97 -1.28 -2.52
CA ALA A 21 -4.95 -2.16 -1.34
C ALA A 21 -5.75 -1.57 -0.16
N ARG A 22 -5.69 -0.24 0.04
CA ARG A 22 -6.50 0.46 1.06
C ARG A 22 -8.00 0.44 0.72
N GLU A 23 -8.38 0.62 -0.54
CA GLU A 23 -9.77 0.54 -1.01
C GLU A 23 -10.38 -0.84 -0.74
N GLU A 24 -9.58 -1.91 -0.84
CA GLU A 24 -9.96 -3.28 -0.50
C GLU A 24 -9.87 -3.60 1.01
N GLY A 25 -9.56 -2.60 1.85
CA GLY A 25 -9.57 -2.71 3.30
C GLY A 25 -8.29 -3.22 3.97
N ALA A 26 -7.19 -3.37 3.23
CA ALA A 26 -5.91 -3.81 3.80
C ALA A 26 -5.27 -2.73 4.71
N GLU A 27 -4.56 -3.14 5.75
CA GLU A 27 -3.59 -2.28 6.44
C GLU A 27 -2.34 -2.15 5.57
N VAL A 28 -1.97 -0.92 5.17
CA VAL A 28 -0.85 -0.67 4.24
C VAL A 28 0.22 0.19 4.91
N ALA A 29 1.48 -0.22 4.77
CA ALA A 29 2.67 0.58 5.07
C ALA A 29 3.41 0.97 3.77
N LEU A 30 3.99 2.17 3.76
CA LEU A 30 4.79 2.74 2.67
C LEU A 30 6.28 2.75 3.02
#